data_AF-A0A7V1ZL06-F1
#
_entry.id   AF-A0A7V1ZL06-F1
#
_cell.length_a   1.000
_cell.length_b   1.000
_cell.length_c   1.000
_cell.angle_alpha   90.00
_cell.angle_beta   90.00
_cell.angle_gamma   90.00
#
_symmetry.space_group_name_H-M   'P 1'
#
loop_
_entity.id
_entity.type
_entity.pdbx_description
1 polymer ?
#
loop_
_entity_poly.entity_id
_entity_poly.type
_entity_poly.pdbx_seq_one_letter_code
_entity_poly.pdbx_strand_id
1 'polypeptide(L)' 'MLVIGSSLQVYPANILPDIALKAGAKLVIANLMPTPYDGYASLVIRYKIGEFAGAVLKALEERGF' A
#
# COMPACT_ATOMS: atom_id res chain seq x y z
N MET A 1 -0.06 7.77 1.52
CA MET A 1 0.11 6.60 2.40
C MET A 1 0.31 5.36 1.56
N LEU A 2 1.29 4.53 1.92
CA LEU A 2 1.55 3.24 1.28
C LEU A 2 1.22 2.12 2.28
N VAL A 3 0.26 1.27 1.94
CA VAL A 3 -0.09 0.07 2.70
C VAL A 3 0.53 -1.13 2.02
N ILE A 4 1.25 -1.95 2.78
CA ILE A 4 2.00 -3.07 2.23
C ILE A 4 1.76 -4.32 3.08
N GLY A 5 1.36 -5.42 2.44
CA GLY A 5 1.25 -6.74 3.08
C GLY A 5 0.24 -6.82 4.23
N SER A 6 -0.76 -5.93 4.26
CA SER A 6 -1.78 -5.89 5.30
C SER A 6 -3.16 -6.16 4.72
N SER A 7 -3.93 -7.01 5.41
CA SER A 7 -5.35 -7.25 5.11
C SER A 7 -6.26 -6.09 5.56
N LEU A 8 -5.74 -5.17 6.39
CA LEU A 8 -6.50 -4.08 7.00
C LEU A 8 -7.74 -4.54 7.79
N GLN A 9 -7.65 -5.70 8.45
CA GLN A 9 -8.73 -6.22 9.29
C GLN A 9 -8.56 -5.95 10.79
N VAL A 10 -7.32 -5.72 11.24
CA VAL A 10 -6.99 -5.61 12.66
C VAL A 10 -6.89 -4.15 13.07
N TYR A 11 -7.62 -3.80 14.14
CA TYR A 11 -7.53 -2.51 14.81
C TYR A 11 -6.25 -2.43 15.67
N PRO A 12 -5.55 -1.28 15.76
CA PRO A 12 -5.89 0.03 15.19
C PRO A 12 -5.33 0.30 13.79
N ALA A 13 -4.55 -0.62 13.22
CA ALA A 13 -3.89 -0.33 11.94
C ALA A 13 -4.89 -0.09 10.78
N ASN A 14 -6.06 -0.73 10.82
CA ASN A 14 -7.10 -0.60 9.80
C ASN A 14 -7.76 0.79 9.69
N ILE A 15 -7.60 1.68 10.69
CA ILE A 15 -8.12 3.05 10.63
C ILE A 15 -7.13 4.04 10.00
N LEU A 16 -5.86 3.67 9.87
CA LEU A 16 -4.83 4.55 9.31
C LEU A 16 -5.12 4.99 7.86
N PRO A 17 -5.62 4.13 6.94
CA PRO A 17 -6.00 4.56 5.60
C PRO A 17 -7.10 5.62 5.59
N ASP A 18 -8.09 5.50 6.47
CA ASP A 18 -9.16 6.50 6.62
C ASP A 18 -8.61 7.85 7.10
N ILE A 19 -7.72 7.85 8.11
CA ILE A 19 -7.06 9.07 8.58
C ILE A 19 -6.25 9.73 7.45
N ALA A 20 -5.49 8.93 6.69
CA ALA A 20 -4.68 9.43 5.59
C ALA A 20 -5.53 10.03 4.47
N LEU A 21 -6.63 9.36 4.08
CA LEU A 21 -7.56 9.85 3.07
C LEU A 21 -8.24 11.16 3.53
N LYS A 22 -8.68 11.24 4.79
CA LYS A 22 -9.25 12.45 5.38
C LYS A 22 -8.26 13.62 5.43
N ALA A 23 -6.96 13.33 5.59
CA ALA A 23 -5.89 14.32 5.49
C ALA A 23 -5.53 14.70 4.04
N GLY A 24 -6.23 14.18 3.03
CA GLY A 24 -5.99 14.46 1.62
C GLY A 24 -4.83 13.69 0.99
N ALA A 25 -4.28 12.67 1.67
CA ALA A 25 -3.20 11.85 1.12
C ALA A 25 -3.72 10.87 0.06
N LYS A 26 -2.92 10.64 -0.98
CA LYS A 26 -3.15 9.52 -1.90
C LYS A 26 -2.87 8.19 -1.22
N LEU A 27 -3.75 7.22 -1.40
CA LEU A 27 -3.59 5.85 -0.89
C LEU A 27 -3.07 4.92 -2.00
N VAL A 28 -2.04 4.15 -1.68
CA VAL A 28 -1.51 3.06 -2.52
C VAL A 28 -1.52 1.79 -1.69
N ILE A 29 -2.00 0.68 -2.25
CA ILE A 29 -2.08 -0.62 -1.57
C ILE A 29 -1.31 -1.67 -2.39
N ALA A 30 -0.31 -2.29 -1.77
CA ALA A 30 0.40 -3.45 -2.28
C ALA A 30 0.09 -4.65 -1.39
N ASN A 31 -0.84 -5.51 -1.83
CA ASN A 31 -1.24 -6.70 -1.09
C ASN A 31 -1.73 -7.79 -2.03
N LEU A 32 -1.42 -9.06 -1.72
CA LEU A 32 -1.81 -10.18 -2.57
C LEU A 32 -3.33 -10.39 -2.60
N MET A 33 -3.99 -10.19 -1.47
CA MET A 33 -5.43 -10.35 -1.31
C MET A 33 -6.16 -9.00 -1.32
N PRO A 34 -7.46 -8.98 -1.69
CA PRO A 34 -8.28 -7.78 -1.58
C PRO A 34 -8.30 -7.21 -0.16
N THR A 35 -8.52 -5.90 -0.07
CA THR A 35 -8.66 -5.16 1.18
C THR A 35 -9.93 -4.30 1.16
N PRO A 36 -10.50 -3.94 2.32
CA PRO A 36 -11.66 -3.06 2.39
C PRO A 36 -11.45 -1.68 1.75
N TYR A 37 -10.19 -1.25 1.57
CA TYR A 37 -9.85 0.08 1.08
C TYR A 37 -9.45 0.14 -0.40
N ASP A 38 -9.50 -0.99 -1.12
CA ASP A 38 -9.08 -1.03 -2.52
C ASP A 38 -9.84 -0.02 -3.41
N GLY A 39 -11.14 0.17 -3.16
CA GLY A 39 -11.96 1.13 -3.90
C GLY A 39 -11.62 2.61 -3.67
N TYR A 40 -10.88 2.92 -2.61
CA TYR A 40 -10.40 4.28 -2.30
C TYR A 40 -8.93 4.49 -2.71
N ALA A 41 -8.22 3.42 -3.08
CA ALA A 41 -6.82 3.49 -3.43
C ALA A 41 -6.64 4.05 -4.84
N SER A 42 -5.70 4.98 -4.97
CA SER A 42 -5.27 5.51 -6.27
C SER A 42 -4.48 4.48 -7.10
N LEU A 43 -3.93 3.46 -6.44
CA LEU A 43 -3.25 2.34 -7.07
C LEU A 43 -3.34 1.10 -6.17
N VAL A 44 -3.68 -0.04 -6.77
CA VAL A 44 -3.73 -1.35 -6.12
C VAL A 44 -2.81 -2.32 -6.86
N ILE A 45 -1.84 -2.89 -6.15
CA ILE A 45 -0.84 -3.81 -6.68
C ILE A 45 -1.04 -5.18 -6.05
N ARG A 46 -1.44 -6.17 -6.87
CA ARG A 46 -1.62 -7.57 -6.46
C ARG A 46 -0.35 -8.34 -6.69
N TYR A 47 0.52 -8.35 -5.68
CA TYR A 47 1.84 -8.93 -5.81
C TYR A 47 2.32 -9.52 -4.49
N LYS A 48 3.23 -10.49 -4.55
CA LYS A 48 3.91 -10.99 -3.36
C LYS A 48 4.82 -9.89 -2.81
N ILE A 49 4.80 -9.70 -1.50
CA ILE A 49 5.53 -8.62 -0.85
C ILE A 49 7.03 -8.67 -1.13
N GLY A 50 7.67 -9.84 -1.04
CA GLY A 50 9.11 -9.96 -1.29
C GLY A 50 9.50 -9.52 -2.70
N GLU A 51 8.70 -9.91 -3.70
CA GLU A 51 8.92 -9.53 -5.10
C GLU A 51 8.65 -8.03 -5.33
N PHE A 52 7.62 -7.49 -4.68
CA PHE A 52 7.28 -6.06 -4.75
C PHE A 52 8.40 -5.20 -4.16
N ALA A 53 8.88 -5.54 -2.96
CA ALA A 53 9.93 -4.80 -2.28
C ALA A 53 11.24 -4.81 -3.09
N GLY A 54 11.62 -5.97 -3.64
CA GLY A 54 12.79 -6.09 -4.51
C GLY A 54 12.69 -5.23 -5.78
N ALA A 55 11.53 -5.24 -6.44
CA ALA A 55 11.28 -4.41 -7.62
C ALA A 55 11.32 -2.90 -7.29
N VAL A 56 10.77 -2.49 -6.14
CA VAL A 56 10.81 -1.09 -5.70
C VAL A 56 12.24 -0.66 -5.39
N LEU A 57 13.02 -1.48 -4.67
CA LEU A 57 14.40 -1.15 -4.34
C LEU A 57 15.23 -0.95 -5.61
N LYS A 58 15.15 -1.89 -6.57
CA LYS A 58 15.83 -1.77 -7.86
C LYS A 58 15.42 -0.50 -8.62
N ALA A 59 14.13 -0.18 -8.64
CA ALA A 59 13.63 1.03 -9.31
C ALA A 59 14.08 2.33 -8.61
N LEU A 60 14.31 2.31 -7.30
CA LEU A 60 14.86 3.44 -6.54
C LEU A 60 16.37 3.61 -6.84
N GLU A 61 17.13 2.53 -6.86
CA GLU A 61 18.55 2.53 -7.24
C GLU A 61 18.76 3.08 -8.66
N GLU A 62 17.97 2.62 -9.63
CA GLU A 62 18.01 3.11 -11.02
C GLU A 62 17.65 4.60 -11.15
N ARG A 63 16.92 5.14 -10.16
CA ARG A 63 16.55 6.56 -10.06
C ARG A 63 17.52 7.39 -9.23
N GLY A 64 18.57 6.78 -8.67
CA GLY A 64 19.58 7.45 -7.85
C GLY A 64 19.08 7.90 -6.47
N PHE A 65 18.10 7.19 -5.90
CA PHE A 65 17.70 7.34 -4.49
C PHE A 65 18.61 6.57 -3.53
#